data_AF-A0A1D6EFA5-F1
#
_entry.id   AF-A0A1D6EFA5-F1
#
_cell.length_a   1.000
_cell.length_b   1.000
_cell.length_c   1.000
_cell.angle_alpha   90.00
_cell.angle_beta   90.00
_cell.angle_gamma   90.00
#
_symmetry.space_group_name_H-M   'P 1'
#
loop_
_entity.id
_entity.type
_entity.pdbx_description
1 polymer ?
#
loop_
_entity_poly.entity_id
_entity_poly.type
_entity_poly.pdbx_seq_one_letter_code
_entity_poly.pdbx_strand_id
1 'polypeptide(L)'
;MHIHTAPTIANYMKRFHLILSKTLTLDVDLSTIDVILIDDEPCRDEHGNIVMLDGKRLIHTDGTGFISENLAKKCPSRIIKGKKSKVYMHQGETTPLLMQVRLFYNGYAVKGTLLVDKRISNNTIVIRPSMVKVKADPKLCRMKSLSSLEIVSTSHQSNRTSTSRILIALLHYGGVKAEYFMELLHNAIEGVNNARYSFRHALKLAYGYANMEDSMLERMIHSGIPLEEPYLLSRLSFMAKQEMKVFREGKLPIDECYYLMGTTDPTGTLKPNEVCVILDSGQYSGDVLVFKHPGLHFGDIHILTARQIDGLEKNFIGYSKNAILFPTSGQRSLADEMANSDFDGDEFWVSRNNM
;
A
#
# COMPACT_ATOMS: atom_id res chain seq x y z
N MET A 1 21.52 14.37 2.51
CA MET A 1 21.92 13.05 1.97
C MET A 1 23.39 13.08 1.55
N HIS A 2 24.25 12.28 2.16
CA HIS A 2 25.67 12.15 1.81
C HIS A 2 25.84 11.09 0.70
N ILE A 3 25.31 11.38 -0.49
CA ILE A 3 25.13 10.38 -1.57
C ILE A 3 26.44 9.82 -2.13
N HIS A 4 27.56 10.51 -1.94
CA HIS A 4 28.90 10.02 -2.28
C HIS A 4 29.32 8.78 -1.48
N THR A 5 28.62 8.45 -0.39
CA THR A 5 28.80 7.20 0.35
C THR A 5 28.19 5.98 -0.35
N ALA A 6 27.48 6.16 -1.48
CA ALA A 6 26.98 5.06 -2.28
C ALA A 6 28.15 4.24 -2.87
N PRO A 7 28.12 2.90 -2.79
CA PRO A 7 29.29 2.08 -3.09
C PRO A 7 29.61 1.97 -4.59
N THR A 8 28.65 2.31 -5.47
CA THR A 8 28.81 2.24 -6.93
C THR A 8 28.04 3.36 -7.62
N ILE A 9 28.41 3.72 -8.85
CA ILE A 9 27.67 4.69 -9.68
C ILE A 9 26.22 4.22 -9.93
N ALA A 10 26.02 2.93 -10.16
CA ALA A 10 24.67 2.37 -10.33
C ALA A 10 23.82 2.59 -9.07
N ASN A 11 24.38 2.35 -7.88
CA ASN A 11 23.68 2.61 -6.62
C ASN A 11 23.48 4.10 -6.37
N TYR A 12 24.46 4.94 -6.70
CA TYR A 12 24.33 6.38 -6.67
C TYR A 12 23.12 6.85 -7.47
N MET A 13 23.00 6.44 -8.75
CA MET A 13 21.88 6.82 -9.60
C MET A 13 20.53 6.31 -9.07
N LYS A 14 20.50 5.08 -8.55
CA LYS A 14 19.30 4.54 -7.88
C LYS A 14 18.91 5.38 -6.65
N ARG A 15 19.87 5.83 -5.84
CA ARG A 15 19.61 6.67 -4.65
C ARG A 15 19.27 8.11 -5.00
N PHE A 16 19.77 8.64 -6.12
CA PHE A 16 19.44 9.99 -6.60
C PHE A 16 17.93 10.14 -6.88
N HIS A 17 17.24 9.08 -7.29
CA HIS A 17 15.78 9.09 -7.49
C HIS A 17 14.99 9.41 -6.20
N LEU A 18 15.58 9.25 -5.01
CA LEU A 18 14.91 9.56 -3.75
C LEU A 18 14.52 11.04 -3.67
N ILE A 19 15.42 11.95 -4.07
CA ILE A 19 15.15 13.40 -4.05
C ILE A 19 14.23 13.87 -5.19
N LEU A 20 14.00 13.02 -6.20
CA LEU A 20 13.08 13.30 -7.32
C LEU A 20 11.69 12.69 -7.09
N SER A 21 11.46 12.04 -5.94
CA SER A 21 10.17 11.46 -5.61
C SER A 21 9.11 12.57 -5.51
N LYS A 22 7.92 12.32 -6.08
CA LYS A 22 6.77 13.20 -5.85
C LYS A 22 6.30 13.00 -4.41
N THR A 23 6.58 13.97 -3.56
CA THR A 23 6.32 13.90 -2.13
C THR A 23 5.58 15.14 -1.63
N LEU A 24 4.91 15.01 -0.49
CA LEU A 24 4.44 16.12 0.33
C LEU A 24 5.38 16.21 1.54
N THR A 25 6.10 17.33 1.68
CA THR A 25 6.89 17.58 2.89
C THR A 25 5.95 17.82 4.07
N LEU A 26 6.13 17.07 5.14
CA LEU A 26 5.38 17.24 6.38
C LEU A 26 5.95 18.44 7.15
N ASP A 27 5.06 19.31 7.64
CA ASP A 27 5.44 20.49 8.41
C ASP A 27 5.76 20.11 9.87
N VAL A 28 7.01 19.68 10.08
CA VAL A 28 7.54 19.26 11.38
C VAL A 28 8.97 19.77 11.58
N ASP A 29 9.28 20.18 12.80
CA ASP A 29 10.64 20.50 13.19
C ASP A 29 11.41 19.24 13.60
N LEU A 30 12.21 18.71 12.66
CA LEU A 30 13.03 17.52 12.87
C LEU A 30 14.15 17.70 13.91
N SER A 31 14.46 18.94 14.35
CA SER A 31 15.39 19.14 15.46
C SER A 31 14.80 18.75 16.82
N THR A 32 13.46 18.68 16.90
CA THR A 32 12.70 18.29 18.10
C THR A 32 12.20 16.84 18.06
N ILE A 33 12.55 16.10 17.00
CA ILE A 33 12.10 14.73 16.77
C ILE A 33 13.26 13.77 17.04
N ASP A 34 12.98 12.78 17.88
CA ASP A 34 13.89 11.68 18.18
C ASP A 34 13.80 10.63 17.07
N VAL A 35 14.84 10.54 16.26
CA VAL A 35 14.97 9.48 15.24
C VAL A 35 15.81 8.35 15.82
N ILE A 36 15.15 7.24 16.16
CA ILE A 36 15.75 6.08 16.81
C ILE A 36 16.01 5.00 15.76
N LEU A 37 17.22 4.45 15.72
CA LEU A 37 17.58 3.31 14.90
C LEU A 37 17.53 2.03 15.74
N ILE A 38 16.70 1.07 15.35
CA ILE A 38 16.63 -0.28 15.95
C ILE A 38 17.01 -1.34 14.92
N ASP A 39 17.48 -2.51 15.35
CA ASP A 39 17.85 -3.61 14.44
C ASP A 39 16.65 -4.15 13.66
N ASP A 40 16.86 -4.71 12.47
CA ASP A 40 15.83 -5.49 11.77
C ASP A 40 15.56 -6.83 12.48
N GLU A 41 14.30 -7.27 12.50
CA GLU A 41 13.93 -8.57 13.07
C GLU A 41 14.41 -9.71 12.15
N PRO A 42 15.30 -10.60 12.61
CA PRO A 42 15.82 -11.67 11.77
C PRO A 42 14.80 -12.80 11.60
N CYS A 43 14.78 -13.45 10.43
CA CYS A 43 14.09 -14.71 10.27
C CYS A 43 14.85 -15.84 11.00
N ARG A 44 14.10 -16.79 11.55
CA ARG A 44 14.66 -17.89 12.36
C ARG A 44 14.18 -19.25 11.88
N ASP A 45 15.08 -20.23 11.89
CA ASP A 45 14.74 -21.63 11.62
C ASP A 45 13.95 -22.27 12.76
N GLU A 46 13.56 -23.53 12.60
CA GLU A 46 12.84 -24.32 13.61
C GLU A 46 13.64 -24.54 14.92
N HIS A 47 14.94 -24.29 14.89
CA HIS A 47 15.84 -24.38 16.04
C HIS A 47 16.16 -22.99 16.65
N GLY A 48 15.59 -21.91 16.10
CA GLY A 48 15.81 -20.54 16.54
C GLY A 48 17.07 -19.87 16.01
N ASN A 49 17.83 -20.50 15.11
CA ASN A 49 19.01 -19.92 14.49
C ASN A 49 18.63 -18.90 13.42
N ILE A 50 19.45 -17.87 13.23
CA ILE A 50 19.23 -16.86 12.19
C ILE A 50 19.41 -17.49 10.81
N VAL A 51 18.40 -17.35 9.95
CA VAL A 51 18.44 -17.85 8.57
C VAL A 51 19.31 -16.95 7.71
N MET A 52 20.23 -17.56 6.99
CA MET A 52 21.17 -16.89 6.09
C MET A 52 20.92 -17.36 4.65
N LEU A 53 20.80 -16.43 3.72
CA LEU A 53 20.72 -16.70 2.28
C LEU A 53 21.78 -15.86 1.56
N ASP A 54 22.64 -16.50 0.76
CA ASP A 54 23.74 -15.85 0.04
C ASP A 54 24.62 -14.94 0.93
N GLY A 55 24.88 -15.38 2.16
CA GLY A 55 25.68 -14.64 3.15
C GLY A 55 24.97 -13.42 3.77
N LYS A 56 23.67 -13.23 3.53
CA LYS A 56 22.84 -12.19 4.15
C LYS A 56 21.83 -12.80 5.10
N ARG A 57 21.62 -12.15 6.25
CA ARG A 57 20.52 -12.49 7.16
C ARG A 57 19.19 -12.18 6.48
N LEU A 58 18.26 -13.13 6.49
CA LEU A 58 16.87 -12.85 6.13
C LEU A 58 16.21 -12.08 7.27
N ILE A 59 15.32 -11.15 6.92
CA ILE A 59 14.64 -10.26 7.88
C ILE A 59 13.15 -10.19 7.61
N HIS A 60 12.38 -10.03 8.69
CA HIS A 60 10.94 -9.86 8.65
C HIS A 60 10.51 -8.41 8.46
N THR A 61 11.36 -7.44 8.77
CA THR A 61 10.98 -6.01 8.83
C THR A 61 11.58 -5.16 7.71
N ASP A 62 11.90 -5.74 6.55
CA ASP A 62 12.56 -5.01 5.47
C ASP A 62 11.74 -3.79 5.03
N GLY A 63 12.27 -2.59 5.25
CA GLY A 63 11.67 -1.35 4.76
C GLY A 63 10.57 -0.76 5.64
N THR A 64 10.34 -1.26 6.86
CA THR A 64 9.29 -0.71 7.74
C THR A 64 9.77 -0.32 9.13
N GLY A 65 9.15 0.72 9.70
CA GLY A 65 9.45 1.28 11.01
C GLY A 65 8.20 1.87 11.67
N PHE A 66 8.38 2.71 12.69
CA PHE A 66 7.27 3.27 13.47
C PHE A 66 7.31 4.78 13.54
N ILE A 67 6.16 5.40 13.75
CA ILE A 67 6.01 6.83 13.99
C ILE A 67 4.99 7.09 15.08
N SER A 68 5.29 8.04 15.96
CA SER A 68 4.43 8.36 17.08
C SER A 68 3.10 8.94 16.61
N GLU A 69 2.03 8.62 17.33
CA GLU A 69 0.66 9.02 16.97
C GLU A 69 0.54 10.54 16.78
N ASN A 70 1.21 11.34 17.62
CA ASN A 70 1.17 12.80 17.55
C ASN A 70 1.81 13.38 16.26
N LEU A 71 2.83 12.71 15.71
CA LEU A 71 3.45 13.10 14.44
C LEU A 71 2.59 12.64 13.27
N ALA A 72 2.06 11.42 13.33
CA ALA A 72 1.17 10.88 12.32
C ALA A 72 -0.08 11.73 12.12
N LYS A 73 -0.66 12.28 13.21
CA LYS A 73 -1.81 13.21 13.17
C LYS A 73 -1.56 14.51 12.39
N LYS A 74 -0.29 14.91 12.19
CA LYS A 74 0.04 16.06 11.34
C LYS A 74 -0.04 15.71 9.86
N CYS A 75 0.00 14.43 9.51
CA CYS A 75 -0.12 13.96 8.14
C CYS A 75 -1.58 14.03 7.68
N PRO A 76 -1.86 14.62 6.51
CA PRO A 76 -3.16 14.45 5.87
C PRO A 76 -3.53 12.97 5.73
N SER A 77 -4.78 12.63 6.01
CA SER A 77 -5.32 11.27 5.94
C SER A 77 -5.02 10.53 4.63
N ARG A 78 -5.17 11.22 3.50
CA ARG A 78 -5.07 10.62 2.17
C ARG A 78 -4.10 11.39 1.28
N ILE A 79 -2.90 10.83 1.13
CA ILE A 79 -1.88 11.26 0.19
C ILE A 79 -1.67 10.15 -0.84
N ILE A 80 -1.69 10.50 -2.12
CA ILE A 80 -1.40 9.58 -3.21
C ILE A 80 -0.38 10.26 -4.13
N LYS A 81 0.79 9.64 -4.31
CA LYS A 81 1.89 10.16 -5.14
C LYS A 81 2.27 11.62 -4.80
N GLY A 82 2.36 11.91 -3.50
CA GLY A 82 2.74 13.22 -2.96
C GLY A 82 1.65 14.30 -3.06
N LYS A 83 0.43 13.96 -3.46
CA LYS A 83 -0.69 14.89 -3.55
C LYS A 83 -1.77 14.56 -2.54
N LYS A 84 -2.30 15.59 -1.86
CA LYS A 84 -3.49 15.47 -1.02
C LYS A 84 -4.68 15.12 -1.91
N SER A 85 -5.45 14.11 -1.52
CA SER A 85 -6.73 13.81 -2.19
C SER A 85 -7.74 14.93 -1.93
N LYS A 86 -8.52 15.31 -2.95
CA LYS A 86 -9.62 16.28 -2.84
C LYS A 86 -10.95 15.64 -2.44
N VAL A 87 -11.00 14.31 -2.27
CA VAL A 87 -12.22 13.58 -1.91
C VAL A 87 -12.66 14.00 -0.51
N TYR A 88 -13.92 14.39 -0.38
CA TYR A 88 -14.53 14.76 0.91
C TYR A 88 -14.35 13.62 1.88
N MET A 89 -13.66 13.90 2.98
CA MET A 89 -13.44 12.94 4.04
C MET A 89 -14.78 12.52 4.63
N HIS A 90 -15.02 11.21 4.77
CA HIS A 90 -16.05 10.74 5.69
C HIS A 90 -15.68 11.24 7.09
N GLN A 91 -16.67 11.79 7.81
CA GLN A 91 -16.48 12.26 9.18
C GLN A 91 -15.96 11.09 10.03
N GLY A 92 -14.69 11.17 10.47
CA GLY A 92 -14.10 10.19 11.40
C GLY A 92 -12.64 9.82 11.15
N GLU A 93 -12.13 9.91 9.92
CA GLU A 93 -10.72 9.60 9.65
C GLU A 93 -9.85 10.82 9.94
N THR A 94 -8.94 10.75 10.91
CA THR A 94 -8.01 11.88 11.19
C THR A 94 -6.55 11.52 11.03
N THR A 95 -6.18 10.24 10.90
CA THR A 95 -4.77 9.82 10.89
C THR A 95 -4.55 8.58 10.01
N PRO A 96 -3.60 8.61 9.06
CA PRO A 96 -3.26 7.43 8.27
C PRO A 96 -2.62 6.35 9.14
N LEU A 97 -2.94 5.08 8.89
CA LEU A 97 -2.36 3.93 9.60
C LEU A 97 -0.88 3.73 9.24
N LEU A 98 -0.59 3.81 7.94
CA LEU A 98 0.74 3.58 7.39
C LEU A 98 1.10 4.72 6.45
N MET A 99 2.34 5.20 6.53
CA MET A 99 2.86 6.26 5.65
C MET A 99 4.08 5.76 4.91
N GLN A 100 4.06 5.78 3.58
CA GLN A 100 5.26 5.60 2.78
C GLN A 100 6.05 6.91 2.76
N VAL A 101 7.31 6.87 3.21
CA VAL A 101 8.09 8.08 3.46
C VAL A 101 9.45 8.07 2.76
N ARG A 102 9.98 9.28 2.56
CA ARG A 102 11.40 9.56 2.39
C ARG A 102 11.79 10.44 3.57
N LEU A 103 12.73 9.99 4.38
CA LEU A 103 13.26 10.78 5.49
C LEU A 103 14.72 11.13 5.18
N PHE A 104 14.98 12.42 5.07
CA PHE A 104 16.32 12.98 5.01
C PHE A 104 16.63 13.55 6.39
N TYR A 105 17.68 13.05 7.03
CA TYR A 105 17.97 13.42 8.41
C TYR A 105 19.48 13.35 8.66
N ASN A 106 20.11 14.45 9.03
CA ASN A 106 21.52 14.50 9.44
C ASN A 106 22.48 13.75 8.49
N GLY A 107 22.30 13.93 7.19
CA GLY A 107 23.11 13.27 6.16
C GLY A 107 22.59 11.90 5.69
N TYR A 108 21.73 11.23 6.46
CA TYR A 108 21.05 10.00 6.06
C TYR A 108 19.97 10.23 5.00
N ALA A 109 19.71 9.20 4.20
CA ALA A 109 18.48 9.10 3.41
C ALA A 109 17.83 7.74 3.67
N VAL A 110 16.60 7.78 4.15
CA VAL A 110 15.81 6.64 4.59
C VAL A 110 14.58 6.54 3.69
N LYS A 111 14.29 5.33 3.21
CA LYS A 111 13.09 5.00 2.43
C LYS A 111 12.40 3.82 3.10
N GLY A 112 11.11 3.94 3.30
CA GLY A 112 10.31 2.85 3.86
C GLY A 112 8.88 3.26 4.15
N THR A 113 8.20 2.43 4.94
CA THR A 113 6.92 2.76 5.58
C THR A 113 7.09 3.02 7.07
N LEU A 114 6.21 3.85 7.63
CA LEU A 114 6.12 4.11 9.07
C LEU A 114 4.71 3.79 9.56
N LEU A 115 4.58 2.77 10.40
CA LEU A 115 3.34 2.37 11.06
C LEU A 115 3.12 3.26 12.28
N VAL A 116 1.89 3.73 12.48
CA VAL A 116 1.54 4.45 13.71
C VAL A 116 1.61 3.50 14.90
N ASP A 117 2.37 3.87 15.94
CA ASP A 117 2.42 3.14 17.21
C ASP A 117 2.20 4.11 18.39
N LYS A 118 1.22 3.79 19.23
CA LYS A 118 0.83 4.56 20.41
C LYS A 118 1.72 4.29 21.63
N ARG A 119 2.53 3.24 21.58
CA ARG A 119 3.44 2.87 22.68
C ARG A 119 4.73 3.67 22.66
N ILE A 120 5.12 4.19 21.49
CA ILE A 120 6.33 5.00 21.37
C ILE A 120 6.07 6.44 21.83
N SER A 121 7.10 7.07 22.38
CA SER A 121 7.03 8.43 22.89
C SER A 121 6.62 9.43 21.82
N ASN A 122 6.02 10.55 22.26
CA ASN A 122 5.69 11.64 21.35
C ASN A 122 6.95 12.18 20.67
N ASN A 123 6.80 12.66 19.44
CA ASN A 123 7.89 13.17 18.60
C ASN A 123 8.99 12.14 18.31
N THR A 124 8.61 10.87 18.13
CA THR A 124 9.57 9.80 17.86
C THR A 124 9.30 9.15 16.50
N ILE A 125 10.37 8.91 15.75
CA ILE A 125 10.38 8.09 14.54
C ILE A 125 11.38 6.96 14.77
N VAL A 126 10.94 5.73 14.55
CA VAL A 126 11.77 4.53 14.68
C VAL A 126 12.04 4.00 13.28
N ILE A 127 13.32 3.88 12.93
CA ILE A 127 13.79 3.36 11.65
C ILE A 127 14.65 2.11 11.84
N ARG A 128 14.84 1.35 10.77
CA ARG A 128 15.66 0.14 10.75
C ARG A 128 16.78 0.20 9.70
N PRO A 129 17.88 -0.56 9.83
CA PRO A 129 18.98 -0.59 8.87
C PRO A 129 18.54 -0.82 7.43
N SER A 130 17.57 -1.72 7.20
CA SER A 130 16.98 -2.01 5.90
C SER A 130 16.40 -0.76 5.19
N MET A 131 15.90 0.21 5.96
CA MET A 131 15.34 1.47 5.44
C MET A 131 16.43 2.47 5.03
N VAL A 132 17.64 2.38 5.57
CA VAL A 132 18.74 3.33 5.33
C VAL A 132 19.37 3.08 3.97
N LYS A 133 19.09 3.95 3.01
CA LYS A 133 19.57 3.81 1.63
C LYS A 133 20.87 4.59 1.38
N VAL A 134 21.13 5.63 2.18
CA VAL A 134 22.39 6.40 2.23
C VAL A 134 22.73 6.69 3.69
N LYS A 135 23.99 6.41 4.08
CA LYS A 135 24.50 6.69 5.43
C LYS A 135 25.08 8.10 5.51
N ALA A 136 25.10 8.68 6.69
CA ALA A 136 25.85 9.91 6.93
C ALA A 136 27.36 9.63 6.85
N ASP A 137 28.08 10.39 6.05
CA ASP A 137 29.54 10.50 6.14
C ASP A 137 29.97 11.21 7.44
N PRO A 138 30.71 10.52 8.34
CA PRO A 138 31.23 11.13 9.57
C PRO A 138 32.14 12.34 9.33
N LYS A 139 32.84 12.39 8.19
CA LYS A 139 33.74 13.51 7.84
C LYS A 139 32.97 14.81 7.56
N LEU A 140 31.69 14.71 7.21
CA LEU A 140 30.82 15.84 6.92
C LEU A 140 29.86 16.17 8.07
N CYS A 141 30.06 15.58 9.27
CA CYS A 141 29.17 15.79 10.43
C CYS A 141 29.00 17.26 10.84
N ARG A 142 29.95 18.14 10.49
CA ARG A 142 29.92 19.58 10.79
C ARG A 142 29.22 20.41 9.72
N MET A 143 28.87 19.81 8.58
CA MET A 143 28.15 20.52 7.53
C MET A 143 26.66 20.58 7.85
N LYS A 144 26.04 21.74 7.61
CA LYS A 144 24.59 21.90 7.77
C LYS A 144 23.86 21.05 6.73
N SER A 145 23.19 20.00 7.17
CA SER A 145 22.26 19.23 6.34
C SER A 145 20.84 19.79 6.47
N LEU A 146 20.09 19.80 5.37
CA LEU A 146 18.64 19.95 5.42
C LEU A 146 18.02 18.60 5.77
N SER A 147 17.12 18.63 6.75
CA SER A 147 16.33 17.48 7.16
C SER A 147 14.89 17.69 6.73
N SER A 148 14.25 16.66 6.20
CA SER A 148 12.85 16.68 5.78
C SER A 148 12.22 15.30 5.97
N LEU A 149 10.95 15.29 6.41
CA LEU A 149 10.09 14.11 6.40
C LEU A 149 9.09 14.29 5.27
N GLU A 150 9.18 13.43 4.27
CA GLU A 150 8.45 13.57 3.02
C GLU A 150 7.52 12.37 2.81
N ILE A 151 6.23 12.62 2.65
CA ILE A 151 5.20 11.60 2.51
C ILE A 151 4.89 11.37 1.04
N VAL A 152 4.86 10.11 0.62
CA VAL A 152 4.62 9.73 -0.77
C VAL A 152 3.23 9.17 -0.97
N SER A 153 2.82 8.30 -0.06
CA SER A 153 1.49 7.74 -0.02
C SER A 153 1.10 7.40 1.41
N THR A 154 -0.19 7.41 1.70
CA THR A 154 -0.74 6.86 2.93
C THR A 154 -1.51 5.58 2.67
N SER A 155 -1.70 4.75 3.69
CA SER A 155 -2.67 3.67 3.69
C SER A 155 -4.06 4.22 3.35
N HIS A 156 -4.71 3.64 2.36
CA HIS A 156 -6.03 4.08 1.92
C HIS A 156 -6.77 2.93 1.25
N GLN A 157 -8.10 2.95 1.30
CA GLN A 157 -8.87 2.00 0.52
C GLN A 157 -8.76 2.34 -0.97
N SER A 158 -8.42 1.32 -1.76
CA SER A 158 -8.47 1.38 -3.22
C SER A 158 -9.92 1.45 -3.70
N ASN A 159 -10.21 2.38 -4.61
CA ASN A 159 -11.58 2.60 -5.10
C ASN A 159 -12.13 1.45 -5.96
N ARG A 160 -11.25 0.72 -6.66
CA ARG A 160 -11.60 -0.40 -7.52
C ARG A 160 -10.43 -1.36 -7.64
N THR A 161 -10.66 -2.63 -7.36
CA THR A 161 -9.72 -3.70 -7.66
C THR A 161 -10.04 -4.35 -8.99
N SER A 162 -8.99 -4.74 -9.69
CA SER A 162 -9.12 -5.47 -10.94
C SER A 162 -8.07 -6.57 -11.01
N THR A 163 -8.38 -7.60 -11.77
CA THR A 163 -7.44 -8.66 -12.12
C THR A 163 -6.31 -8.14 -13.01
N SER A 164 -5.37 -9.01 -13.35
CA SER A 164 -4.44 -8.80 -14.46
C SER A 164 -4.35 -10.11 -15.25
N ARG A 165 -3.86 -10.08 -16.50
CA ARG A 165 -3.64 -11.32 -17.27
C ARG A 165 -2.80 -12.35 -16.51
N ILE A 166 -1.77 -11.88 -15.81
CA ILE A 166 -0.90 -12.75 -15.02
C ILE A 166 -1.66 -13.34 -13.83
N LEU A 167 -2.38 -12.51 -13.07
CA LEU A 167 -3.19 -13.00 -11.95
C LEU A 167 -4.26 -13.99 -12.41
N ILE A 168 -4.94 -13.74 -13.53
CA ILE A 168 -5.90 -14.69 -14.12
C ILE A 168 -5.20 -16.01 -14.45
N ALA A 169 -4.05 -15.97 -15.10
CA ALA A 169 -3.31 -17.18 -15.45
C ALA A 169 -2.85 -17.96 -14.22
N LEU A 170 -2.34 -17.28 -13.19
CA LEU A 170 -1.88 -17.90 -11.95
C LEU A 170 -3.04 -18.50 -11.15
N LEU A 171 -4.16 -17.78 -11.02
CA LEU A 171 -5.36 -18.29 -10.36
C LEU A 171 -5.97 -19.48 -11.11
N HIS A 172 -5.99 -19.42 -12.45
CA HIS A 172 -6.45 -20.53 -13.26
C HIS A 172 -5.56 -21.77 -13.10
N TYR A 173 -4.24 -21.59 -13.10
CA TYR A 173 -3.28 -22.65 -12.79
C TYR A 173 -3.48 -23.22 -11.38
N GLY A 174 -3.82 -22.36 -10.42
CA GLY A 174 -4.18 -22.74 -9.04
C GLY A 174 -5.55 -23.42 -8.90
N GLY A 175 -6.30 -23.60 -9.98
CA GLY A 175 -7.58 -24.34 -9.99
C GLY A 175 -8.84 -23.50 -10.12
N VAL A 176 -8.74 -22.17 -10.22
CA VAL A 176 -9.91 -21.32 -10.48
C VAL A 176 -10.42 -21.57 -11.90
N LYS A 177 -11.70 -21.93 -12.00
CA LYS A 177 -12.34 -22.29 -13.26
C LYS A 177 -12.37 -21.13 -14.26
N ALA A 178 -12.21 -21.43 -15.55
CA ALA A 178 -12.24 -20.41 -16.61
C ALA A 178 -13.59 -19.68 -16.67
N GLU A 179 -14.67 -20.40 -16.34
CA GLU A 179 -16.04 -19.89 -16.30
C GLU A 179 -16.19 -18.72 -15.34
N TYR A 180 -15.48 -18.72 -14.21
CA TYR A 180 -15.49 -17.63 -13.25
C TYR A 180 -14.98 -16.33 -13.88
N PHE A 181 -13.86 -16.37 -14.61
CA PHE A 181 -13.32 -15.19 -15.29
C PHE A 181 -14.20 -14.74 -16.46
N MET A 182 -14.84 -15.68 -17.16
CA MET A 182 -15.79 -15.35 -18.22
C MET A 182 -17.04 -14.65 -17.66
N GLU A 183 -17.52 -15.07 -16.49
CA GLU A 183 -18.61 -14.40 -15.78
C GLU A 183 -18.22 -12.98 -15.35
N LEU A 184 -17.02 -12.79 -14.77
CA LEU A 184 -16.49 -11.46 -14.46
C LEU A 184 -16.45 -10.55 -15.70
N LEU A 185 -16.00 -11.08 -16.84
CA LEU A 185 -15.95 -10.34 -18.10
C LEU A 185 -17.36 -9.99 -18.62
N HIS A 186 -18.30 -10.93 -18.60
CA HIS A 186 -19.68 -10.69 -19.01
C HIS A 186 -20.34 -9.61 -18.15
N ASN A 187 -20.23 -9.73 -16.83
CA ASN A 187 -20.77 -8.75 -15.88
C ASN A 187 -20.15 -7.37 -16.08
N ALA A 188 -18.85 -7.29 -16.36
CA ALA A 188 -18.16 -6.04 -16.65
C ALA A 188 -18.65 -5.39 -17.97
N ILE A 189 -18.82 -6.18 -19.03
CA ILE A 189 -19.33 -5.72 -20.33
C ILE A 189 -20.77 -5.22 -20.19
N GLU A 190 -21.63 -6.00 -19.52
CA GLU A 190 -23.02 -5.64 -19.27
C GLU A 190 -23.11 -4.31 -18.50
N GLY A 191 -22.32 -4.16 -17.44
CA GLY A 191 -22.30 -2.94 -16.65
C GLY A 191 -21.94 -1.70 -17.48
N VAL A 192 -20.99 -1.82 -18.42
CA VAL A 192 -20.62 -0.73 -19.32
C VAL A 192 -21.69 -0.45 -20.37
N ASN A 193 -22.30 -1.49 -20.97
CA ASN A 193 -23.35 -1.32 -21.97
C ASN A 193 -24.60 -0.64 -21.37
N ASN A 194 -24.93 -0.97 -20.12
CA ASN A 194 -26.06 -0.40 -19.39
C ASN A 194 -25.81 1.00 -18.85
N ALA A 195 -24.57 1.52 -18.91
CA ALA A 195 -24.21 2.84 -18.40
C ALA A 195 -24.93 4.00 -19.12
N ARG A 196 -25.49 3.78 -20.31
CA ARG A 196 -26.29 4.79 -21.04
C ARG A 196 -27.77 4.81 -20.64
N TYR A 197 -28.26 3.75 -20.00
CA TYR A 197 -29.69 3.56 -19.72
C TYR A 197 -29.99 3.53 -18.22
N SER A 198 -28.96 3.42 -17.39
CA SER A 198 -29.09 3.24 -15.94
C SER A 198 -28.19 4.19 -15.20
N PHE A 199 -28.77 5.11 -14.41
CA PHE A 199 -28.04 6.05 -13.56
C PHE A 199 -27.02 5.34 -12.66
N ARG A 200 -27.37 4.16 -12.12
CA ARG A 200 -26.47 3.35 -11.30
C ARG A 200 -25.20 2.93 -12.06
N HIS A 201 -25.37 2.42 -13.28
CA HIS A 201 -24.25 1.98 -14.11
C HIS A 201 -23.45 3.17 -14.68
N ALA A 202 -24.14 4.26 -15.04
CA ALA A 202 -23.52 5.53 -15.43
C ALA A 202 -22.62 6.05 -14.31
N LEU A 203 -23.11 6.04 -13.07
CA LEU A 203 -22.37 6.48 -11.90
C LEU A 203 -21.17 5.58 -11.62
N LYS A 204 -21.34 4.24 -11.68
CA LYS A 204 -20.22 3.29 -11.50
C LYS A 204 -19.11 3.51 -12.54
N LEU A 205 -19.49 3.75 -13.80
CA LEU A 205 -18.56 4.09 -14.88
C LEU A 205 -17.89 5.44 -14.64
N ALA A 206 -18.66 6.48 -14.29
CA ALA A 206 -18.16 7.83 -14.00
C ALA A 206 -17.14 7.82 -12.85
N TYR A 207 -17.47 7.13 -11.76
CA TYR A 207 -16.65 7.04 -10.55
C TYR A 207 -15.28 6.40 -10.82
N GLY A 208 -15.22 5.38 -11.69
CA GLY A 208 -13.95 4.75 -12.10
C GLY A 208 -12.93 5.72 -12.71
N TYR A 209 -13.39 6.85 -13.26
CA TYR A 209 -12.54 7.87 -13.88
C TYR A 209 -12.58 9.23 -13.16
N ALA A 210 -13.22 9.33 -12.00
CA ALA A 210 -13.30 10.59 -11.24
C ALA A 210 -11.92 11.17 -10.86
N ASN A 211 -10.88 10.33 -10.82
CA ASN A 211 -9.49 10.74 -10.62
C ASN A 211 -8.86 11.46 -11.84
N MET A 212 -9.53 11.50 -13.00
CA MET A 212 -9.12 12.23 -14.21
C MET A 212 -9.75 13.63 -14.31
N GLU A 213 -9.91 14.33 -13.18
CA GLU A 213 -10.44 15.71 -13.10
C GLU A 213 -11.92 15.86 -13.50
N ASP A 214 -12.63 14.77 -13.78
CA ASP A 214 -13.97 14.77 -14.37
C ASP A 214 -15.09 14.47 -13.35
N SER A 215 -14.96 15.03 -12.14
CA SER A 215 -16.04 15.00 -11.13
C SER A 215 -17.33 15.66 -11.61
N MET A 216 -17.26 16.39 -12.73
CA MET A 216 -18.40 16.98 -13.39
C MET A 216 -19.42 15.93 -13.83
N LEU A 217 -19.02 14.79 -14.39
CA LEU A 217 -19.98 13.76 -14.83
C LEU A 217 -20.74 13.17 -13.66
N GLU A 218 -20.02 12.88 -12.58
CA GLU A 218 -20.64 12.41 -11.34
C GLU A 218 -21.66 13.43 -10.83
N ARG A 219 -21.31 14.72 -10.81
CA ARG A 219 -22.20 15.81 -10.40
C ARG A 219 -23.40 15.98 -11.33
N MET A 220 -23.24 15.78 -12.64
CA MET A 220 -24.34 15.82 -13.61
C MET A 220 -25.35 14.70 -13.34
N ILE A 221 -24.83 13.47 -13.17
CA ILE A 221 -25.64 12.28 -12.88
C ILE A 221 -26.37 12.45 -11.53
N HIS A 222 -25.67 12.89 -10.48
CA HIS A 222 -26.28 13.14 -9.15
C HIS A 222 -27.30 14.29 -9.16
N SER A 223 -27.12 15.28 -10.03
CA SER A 223 -28.10 16.36 -10.23
C SER A 223 -29.36 15.91 -11.00
N GLY A 224 -29.45 14.64 -11.40
CA GLY A 224 -30.58 14.11 -12.15
C GLY A 224 -30.63 14.56 -13.61
N ILE A 225 -29.50 14.99 -14.18
CA ILE A 225 -29.43 15.31 -15.61
C ILE A 225 -29.70 14.02 -16.41
N PRO A 226 -30.61 14.04 -17.40
CA PRO A 226 -30.90 12.87 -18.24
C PRO A 226 -29.64 12.31 -18.91
N LEU A 227 -29.51 10.98 -18.96
CA LEU A 227 -28.33 10.33 -19.53
C LEU A 227 -28.22 10.55 -21.05
N GLU A 228 -29.33 10.92 -21.69
CA GLU A 228 -29.43 11.28 -23.09
C GLU A 228 -28.96 12.71 -23.38
N GLU A 229 -28.66 13.51 -22.35
CA GLU A 229 -28.08 14.84 -22.54
C GLU A 229 -26.81 14.72 -23.39
N PRO A 230 -26.70 15.44 -24.52
CA PRO A 230 -25.66 15.19 -25.52
C PRO A 230 -24.23 15.17 -24.98
N TYR A 231 -23.90 16.08 -24.06
CA TYR A 231 -22.57 16.13 -23.47
C TYR A 231 -22.32 14.92 -22.56
N LEU A 232 -23.22 14.63 -21.62
CA LEU A 232 -23.14 13.49 -20.72
C LEU A 232 -23.07 12.16 -21.48
N LEU A 233 -23.94 11.96 -22.47
CA LEU A 233 -23.97 10.77 -23.31
C LEU A 233 -22.65 10.58 -24.07
N SER A 234 -22.10 11.65 -24.65
CA SER A 234 -20.82 11.63 -25.35
C SER A 234 -19.67 11.20 -24.43
N ARG A 235 -19.63 11.75 -23.20
CA ARG A 235 -18.60 11.42 -22.20
C ARG A 235 -18.72 9.99 -21.69
N LEU A 236 -19.93 9.53 -21.33
CA LEU A 236 -20.17 8.13 -20.95
C LEU A 236 -19.75 7.17 -22.07
N SER A 237 -20.06 7.52 -23.33
CA SER A 237 -19.66 6.73 -24.50
C SER A 237 -18.15 6.64 -24.68
N PHE A 238 -17.44 7.75 -24.44
CA PHE A 238 -15.98 7.77 -24.46
C PHE A 238 -15.40 6.88 -23.36
N MET A 239 -15.90 6.98 -22.14
CA MET A 239 -15.44 6.19 -20.99
C MET A 239 -15.72 4.71 -21.17
N ALA A 240 -16.90 4.34 -21.68
CA ALA A 240 -17.23 2.97 -22.04
C ALA A 240 -16.21 2.37 -23.02
N LYS A 241 -15.78 3.14 -24.03
CA LYS A 241 -14.72 2.70 -24.96
C LYS A 241 -13.37 2.50 -24.26
N GLN A 242 -13.04 3.31 -23.26
CA GLN A 242 -11.79 3.14 -22.51
C GLN A 242 -11.85 1.90 -21.60
N GLU A 243 -12.96 1.66 -20.91
CA GLU A 243 -13.15 0.45 -20.09
C GLU A 243 -13.04 -0.83 -20.93
N MET A 244 -13.65 -0.84 -22.12
CA MET A 244 -13.55 -1.99 -23.03
C MET A 244 -12.10 -2.30 -23.43
N LYS A 245 -11.22 -1.29 -23.54
CA LYS A 245 -9.79 -1.52 -23.78
C LYS A 245 -9.11 -2.14 -22.55
N VAL A 246 -9.43 -1.64 -21.36
CA VAL A 246 -8.93 -2.16 -20.08
C VAL A 246 -9.32 -3.64 -19.89
N PHE A 247 -10.55 -4.03 -20.26
CA PHE A 247 -10.98 -5.43 -20.20
C PHE A 247 -10.20 -6.33 -21.15
N ARG A 248 -9.86 -5.86 -22.37
CA ARG A 248 -8.97 -6.59 -23.29
C ARG A 248 -7.58 -6.81 -22.71
N GLU A 249 -7.11 -5.96 -21.80
CA GLU A 249 -5.87 -6.13 -21.06
C GLU A 249 -5.98 -7.10 -19.87
N GLY A 250 -7.13 -7.75 -19.66
CA GLY A 250 -7.37 -8.68 -18.55
C GLY A 250 -7.55 -8.00 -17.20
N LYS A 251 -7.84 -6.69 -17.18
CA LYS A 251 -8.16 -5.92 -15.98
C LYS A 251 -9.67 -5.97 -15.73
N LEU A 252 -10.13 -7.12 -15.28
CA LEU A 252 -11.54 -7.36 -14.98
C LEU A 252 -11.84 -6.89 -13.56
N PRO A 253 -12.93 -6.14 -13.34
CA PRO A 253 -13.35 -5.76 -11.99
C PRO A 253 -13.66 -7.01 -11.19
N ILE A 254 -13.19 -7.05 -9.95
CA ILE A 254 -13.45 -8.15 -9.03
C ILE A 254 -13.77 -7.56 -7.67
N ASP A 255 -14.91 -7.99 -7.12
CA ASP A 255 -15.39 -7.57 -5.82
C ASP A 255 -14.70 -8.36 -4.69
N GLU A 256 -14.84 -7.89 -3.46
CA GLU A 256 -14.23 -8.51 -2.26
C GLU A 256 -12.70 -8.67 -2.36
N CYS A 257 -12.06 -7.77 -3.12
CA CYS A 257 -10.62 -7.69 -3.27
C CYS A 257 -10.13 -6.28 -2.94
N TYR A 258 -8.89 -6.18 -2.48
CA TYR A 258 -8.29 -4.93 -2.00
C TYR A 258 -6.82 -4.85 -2.42
N TYR A 259 -6.31 -3.64 -2.66
CA TYR A 259 -4.87 -3.40 -2.60
C TYR A 259 -4.59 -2.71 -1.27
N LEU A 260 -3.80 -3.37 -0.42
CA LEU A 260 -3.47 -2.90 0.92
C LEU A 260 -1.97 -2.75 1.05
N MET A 261 -1.52 -1.62 1.60
CA MET A 261 -0.11 -1.42 1.91
C MET A 261 0.30 -2.37 3.05
N GLY A 262 1.43 -3.05 2.87
CA GLY A 262 1.93 -4.03 3.83
C GLY A 262 2.90 -3.44 4.87
N THR A 263 2.83 -3.97 6.09
CA THR A 263 3.83 -3.79 7.15
C THR A 263 3.82 -5.01 8.08
N THR A 264 4.62 -5.01 9.13
CA THR A 264 4.70 -6.10 10.11
C THR A 264 3.79 -5.87 11.31
N ASP A 265 3.30 -6.96 11.89
CA ASP A 265 2.56 -6.98 13.15
C ASP A 265 3.40 -6.42 14.30
N PRO A 266 3.01 -5.29 14.92
CA PRO A 266 3.75 -4.68 16.02
C PRO A 266 3.60 -5.43 17.35
N THR A 267 2.72 -6.44 17.42
CA THR A 267 2.45 -7.25 18.61
C THR A 267 3.27 -8.53 18.66
N GLY A 268 3.72 -9.03 17.50
CA GLY A 268 4.45 -10.30 17.36
C GLY A 268 3.60 -11.53 17.68
N THR A 269 2.27 -11.44 17.55
CA THR A 269 1.33 -12.51 17.90
C THR A 269 0.92 -13.38 16.72
N LEU A 270 1.02 -12.85 15.49
CA LEU A 270 0.69 -13.60 14.29
C LEU A 270 1.69 -14.75 14.05
N LYS A 271 1.14 -15.93 13.74
CA LYS A 271 1.89 -17.11 13.32
C LYS A 271 2.36 -16.99 11.86
N PRO A 272 3.30 -17.85 11.38
CA PRO A 272 3.87 -17.72 10.04
C PRO A 272 2.87 -17.68 8.87
N ASN A 273 1.71 -18.34 8.99
CA ASN A 273 0.66 -18.36 7.94
C ASN A 273 -0.55 -17.46 8.26
N GLU A 274 -0.43 -16.59 9.27
CA GLU A 274 -1.50 -15.69 9.70
C GLU A 274 -1.15 -14.25 9.33
N VAL A 275 -2.17 -13.50 8.92
CA VAL A 275 -2.08 -12.05 8.63
C VAL A 275 -3.17 -11.31 9.41
N CYS A 276 -3.00 -10.01 9.64
CA CYS A 276 -4.08 -9.16 10.10
C CYS A 276 -4.50 -8.23 8.97
N VAL A 277 -5.75 -8.36 8.49
CA VAL A 277 -6.28 -7.53 7.40
C VAL A 277 -7.23 -6.49 8.01
N ILE A 278 -6.88 -5.21 7.85
CA ILE A 278 -7.65 -4.09 8.41
C ILE A 278 -8.30 -3.31 7.27
N LEU A 279 -9.61 -3.47 7.13
CA LEU A 279 -10.44 -2.77 6.14
C LEU A 279 -11.18 -1.59 6.81
N ASP A 280 -11.90 -0.79 6.04
CA ASP A 280 -12.75 0.28 6.57
C ASP A 280 -13.79 -0.23 7.58
N SER A 281 -14.30 -1.45 7.36
CA SER A 281 -15.23 -2.12 8.29
C SER A 281 -14.55 -2.68 9.54
N GLY A 282 -13.22 -2.56 9.67
CA GLY A 282 -12.42 -3.13 10.76
C GLY A 282 -11.61 -4.36 10.36
N GLN A 283 -11.17 -5.10 11.37
CA GLN A 283 -10.34 -6.30 11.17
C GLN A 283 -11.17 -7.45 10.59
N TYR A 284 -10.70 -8.03 9.49
CA TYR A 284 -11.30 -9.20 8.86
C TYR A 284 -10.78 -10.50 9.48
N SER A 285 -11.63 -11.53 9.53
CA SER A 285 -11.29 -12.86 10.00
C SER A 285 -11.79 -13.90 8.99
N GLY A 286 -10.91 -14.80 8.57
CA GLY A 286 -11.21 -15.81 7.55
C GLY A 286 -10.02 -16.05 6.62
N ASP A 287 -10.16 -16.98 5.69
CA ASP A 287 -9.11 -17.25 4.72
C ASP A 287 -9.05 -16.14 3.66
N VAL A 288 -7.83 -15.80 3.24
CA VAL A 288 -7.56 -14.79 2.23
C VAL A 288 -6.51 -15.28 1.24
N LEU A 289 -6.66 -14.88 -0.01
CA LEU A 289 -5.59 -14.95 -0.99
C LEU A 289 -4.79 -13.66 -0.96
N VAL A 290 -3.47 -13.76 -0.87
CA VAL A 290 -2.56 -12.62 -0.90
C VAL A 290 -1.58 -12.78 -2.05
N PHE A 291 -1.38 -11.71 -2.81
CA PHE A 291 -0.50 -11.69 -3.97
C PHE A 291 0.17 -10.33 -4.10
N LYS A 292 1.47 -10.32 -4.44
CA LYS A 292 2.16 -9.08 -4.81
C LYS A 292 2.21 -8.91 -6.32
N HIS A 293 1.75 -7.78 -6.84
CA HIS A 293 1.96 -7.45 -8.26
C HIS A 293 3.31 -6.75 -8.48
N PRO A 294 4.07 -7.10 -9.56
CA PRO A 294 3.88 -8.22 -10.46
C PRO A 294 4.60 -9.50 -9.99
N GLY A 295 3.87 -10.48 -9.47
CA GLY A 295 4.34 -11.86 -9.33
C GLY A 295 4.15 -12.64 -10.62
N LEU A 296 5.03 -13.61 -10.87
CA LEU A 296 5.09 -14.40 -12.11
C LEU A 296 5.03 -15.90 -11.86
N HIS A 297 5.18 -16.34 -10.61
CA HIS A 297 5.18 -17.74 -10.22
C HIS A 297 3.92 -18.06 -9.41
N PHE A 298 3.41 -19.30 -9.49
CA PHE A 298 2.22 -19.68 -8.71
C PHE A 298 2.47 -19.56 -7.20
N GLY A 299 3.73 -19.77 -6.78
CA GLY A 299 4.18 -19.58 -5.41
C GLY A 299 4.19 -18.12 -4.94
N ASP A 300 3.96 -17.13 -5.81
CA ASP A 300 3.76 -15.74 -5.39
C ASP A 300 2.33 -15.48 -4.86
N ILE A 301 1.43 -16.47 -4.97
CA ILE A 301 0.06 -16.42 -4.43
C ILE A 301 0.01 -17.30 -3.18
N HIS A 302 -0.37 -16.69 -2.06
CA HIS A 302 -0.47 -17.38 -0.78
C HIS A 302 -1.92 -17.44 -0.32
N ILE A 303 -2.34 -18.62 0.15
CA ILE A 303 -3.56 -18.77 0.96
C ILE A 303 -3.13 -18.60 2.41
N LEU A 304 -3.67 -17.59 3.09
CA LEU A 304 -3.32 -17.23 4.46
C LEU A 304 -4.59 -17.09 5.30
N THR A 305 -4.47 -17.20 6.61
CA THR A 305 -5.60 -16.98 7.52
C THR A 305 -5.53 -15.57 8.08
N ALA A 306 -6.51 -14.73 7.75
CA ALA A 306 -6.69 -13.44 8.39
C ALA A 306 -7.22 -13.64 9.83
N ARG A 307 -6.51 -13.07 10.80
CA ARG A 307 -6.84 -13.11 12.24
C ARG A 307 -7.05 -11.71 12.76
N GLN A 308 -7.98 -11.60 13.70
CA GLN A 308 -8.10 -10.41 14.54
C GLN A 308 -7.05 -10.45 15.64
N ILE A 309 -6.42 -9.31 15.91
CA ILE A 309 -5.48 -9.12 17.00
C ILE A 309 -6.19 -8.32 18.10
N ASP A 310 -6.38 -8.96 19.25
CA ASP A 310 -7.06 -8.37 20.40
C ASP A 310 -6.29 -7.16 20.94
N GLY A 311 -6.99 -6.04 21.12
CA GLY A 311 -6.40 -4.82 21.65
C GLY A 311 -5.47 -4.08 20.69
N LEU A 312 -5.29 -4.52 19.44
CA LEU A 312 -4.44 -3.86 18.43
C LEU A 312 -4.82 -2.37 18.26
N GLU A 313 -6.10 -2.09 18.04
CA GLU A 313 -6.59 -0.72 17.84
C GLU A 313 -6.42 0.14 19.10
N LYS A 314 -6.74 -0.42 20.28
CA LYS A 314 -6.68 0.31 21.54
C LYS A 314 -5.23 0.62 21.95
N ASN A 315 -4.35 -0.36 21.83
CA ASN A 315 -3.03 -0.35 22.47
C ASN A 315 -1.89 0.01 21.51
N PHE A 316 -2.06 -0.18 20.20
CA PHE A 316 -0.98 -0.04 19.22
C PHE A 316 -1.30 1.02 18.17
N ILE A 317 -2.32 0.83 17.34
CA ILE A 317 -2.43 1.57 16.07
C ILE A 317 -3.58 2.61 16.02
N GLY A 318 -4.42 2.68 17.04
CA GLY A 318 -5.64 3.50 17.01
C GLY A 318 -6.72 2.88 16.11
N TYR A 319 -7.66 3.71 15.65
CA TYR A 319 -8.75 3.28 14.76
C TYR A 319 -8.43 3.50 13.27
N SER A 320 -7.15 3.68 12.93
CA SER A 320 -6.73 3.84 11.54
C SER A 320 -6.89 2.53 10.76
N LYS A 321 -7.23 2.62 9.47
CA LYS A 321 -7.65 1.48 8.63
C LYS A 321 -6.77 1.35 7.38
N ASN A 322 -7.06 0.33 6.56
CA ASN A 322 -6.54 0.10 5.21
C ASN A 322 -5.08 -0.36 5.12
N ALA A 323 -4.73 -1.41 5.85
CA ALA A 323 -3.43 -2.08 5.74
C ALA A 323 -3.54 -3.59 5.96
N ILE A 324 -2.49 -4.31 5.58
CA ILE A 324 -2.26 -5.71 5.94
C ILE A 324 -1.00 -5.82 6.80
N LEU A 325 -1.11 -6.51 7.93
CA LEU A 325 0.01 -6.76 8.85
C LEU A 325 0.46 -8.21 8.69
N PHE A 326 1.77 -8.38 8.47
CA PHE A 326 2.43 -9.66 8.29
C PHE A 326 3.13 -10.12 9.58
N PRO A 327 3.26 -11.43 9.80
CA PRO A 327 3.93 -11.97 10.96
C PRO A 327 5.42 -11.66 10.92
N THR A 328 6.03 -11.53 12.09
CA THR A 328 7.49 -11.46 12.26
C THR A 328 8.06 -12.81 12.70
N SER A 329 7.38 -13.90 12.33
CA SER A 329 7.72 -15.27 12.67
C SER A 329 7.88 -16.11 11.40
N GLY A 330 8.66 -17.19 11.49
CA GLY A 330 8.97 -18.08 10.37
C GLY A 330 10.39 -17.93 9.84
N GLN A 331 10.75 -18.85 8.93
CA GLN A 331 12.10 -18.98 8.36
C GLN A 331 12.39 -17.95 7.26
N ARG A 332 11.33 -17.37 6.69
CA ARG A 332 11.36 -16.35 5.65
C ARG A 332 10.15 -15.43 5.82
N SER A 333 10.28 -14.17 5.42
CA SER A 333 9.18 -13.21 5.45
C SER A 333 8.16 -13.56 4.37
N LEU A 334 6.87 -13.52 4.70
CA LEU A 334 5.79 -13.69 3.72
C LEU A 334 5.87 -12.68 2.56
N ALA A 335 6.33 -11.45 2.83
CA ALA A 335 6.52 -10.46 1.75
C ALA A 335 7.62 -10.91 0.77
N ASP A 336 8.75 -11.42 1.27
CA ASP A 336 9.84 -11.89 0.41
C ASP A 336 9.46 -13.18 -0.35
N GLU A 337 8.58 -14.01 0.21
CA GLU A 337 8.00 -15.16 -0.50
C GLU A 337 7.16 -14.74 -1.71
N MET A 338 6.48 -13.60 -1.64
CA MET A 338 5.65 -13.07 -2.73
C MET A 338 6.43 -12.11 -3.62
N ALA A 339 7.01 -12.60 -4.71
CA ALA A 339 7.73 -11.80 -5.70
C ALA A 339 8.91 -10.97 -5.13
N ASN A 340 9.57 -11.46 -4.08
CA ASN A 340 10.67 -10.77 -3.38
C ASN A 340 10.29 -9.35 -2.92
N SER A 341 9.05 -9.20 -2.44
CA SER A 341 8.50 -7.93 -1.95
C SER A 341 9.14 -7.53 -0.61
N ASP A 342 9.03 -6.26 -0.27
CA ASP A 342 9.39 -5.72 1.04
C ASP A 342 8.24 -4.86 1.61
N PHE A 343 8.51 -4.06 2.64
CA PHE A 343 7.55 -3.15 3.24
C PHE A 343 7.90 -1.68 2.99
N ASP A 344 8.61 -1.36 1.90
CA ASP A 344 9.05 0.01 1.59
C ASP A 344 8.00 0.89 0.88
N GLY A 345 6.77 0.38 0.83
CA GLY A 345 5.56 0.97 0.25
C GLY A 345 4.83 0.04 -0.71
N ASP A 346 5.17 -1.25 -0.68
CA ASP A 346 4.55 -2.29 -1.46
C ASP A 346 3.08 -2.52 -1.05
N GLU A 347 2.23 -2.63 -2.07
CA GLU A 347 0.80 -2.93 -1.93
C GLU A 347 0.51 -4.36 -2.37
N PHE A 348 -0.23 -5.09 -1.54
CA PHE A 348 -0.60 -6.48 -1.74
C PHE A 348 -2.05 -6.55 -2.20
N TRP A 349 -2.30 -7.32 -3.25
CA TRP A 349 -3.64 -7.73 -3.63
C TRP A 349 -4.13 -8.77 -2.63
N VAL A 350 -5.23 -8.47 -1.96
CA VAL A 350 -5.85 -9.32 -0.94
C VAL A 350 -7.26 -9.63 -1.40
N SER A 351 -7.62 -10.91 -1.52
CA SER A 351 -8.98 -11.34 -1.81
C SER A 351 -9.54 -12.13 -0.65
N ARG A 352 -10.75 -11.77 -0.24
CA ARG A 352 -11.59 -12.54 0.70
C ARG A 352 -12.78 -13.19 -0.02
N ASN A 353 -12.65 -13.32 -1.34
CA ASN A 353 -13.69 -13.89 -2.17
C ASN A 353 -13.69 -15.41 -2.00
N ASN A 354 -14.84 -15.96 -1.58
CA ASN A 354 -15.01 -17.37 -1.24
C ASN A 354 -15.63 -18.20 -2.39
N MET A 355 -15.72 -17.65 -3.60
CA MET A 355 -16.37 -18.31 -4.75
C MET A 355 -15.48 -19.30 -5.50
#